data_AF-A0A2N3FUG4-F1
#
_entry.id   AF-A0A2N3FUG4-F1
#
_cell.length_a   1.000
_cell.length_b   1.000
_cell.length_c   1.000
_cell.angle_alpha   90.00
_cell.angle_beta   90.00
_cell.angle_gamma   90.00
#
_symmetry.space_group_name_H-M   'P 1'
#
loop_
_entity.id
_entity.type
_entity.pdbx_description
1 polymer ?
#
loop_
_entity_poly.entity_id
_entity_poly.type
_entity_poly.pdbx_seq_one_letter_code
_entity_poly.pdbx_strand_id
1 'polypeptide(L)'
;MNRTWITRTAAAAVTTLGLGLGISVAATAAPPTPTPTPVASATVDAAVAKELTYMREQERLARDLYQAIAKLYPDNATAFTRIATSEQRHFESVGLLLTRYGIADPAANSSAGTYADADLTRLYADLLAKAKGSLTDAYGAGVTVETTDIADLKEILATSGLPADVTQVLTNLLAGSQNHLAAFTALVDGKTLGAADGTGMRNGRRWSSDATTGGTGTWTRGAGAGAGPANGQGYGRTGVRPATCPLR
;
A
#
# COMPACT_ATOMS: atom_id res chain seq x y z
N MET A 1 13.04 -2.46 -22.87
CA MET A 1 11.67 -2.93 -22.60
C MET A 1 10.86 -1.70 -22.25
N ASN A 2 9.81 -1.46 -23.02
CA ASN A 2 9.19 -0.15 -23.18
C ASN A 2 8.37 0.20 -21.94
N ARG A 3 8.67 1.34 -21.29
CA ARG A 3 7.73 2.10 -20.47
C ARG A 3 6.46 2.28 -21.31
N THR A 4 5.50 1.37 -21.19
CA THR A 4 4.17 1.63 -21.70
C THR A 4 3.70 2.84 -20.92
N TRP A 5 3.35 3.89 -21.67
CA TRP A 5 2.83 5.17 -21.21
C TRP A 5 3.78 6.08 -20.39
N ILE A 6 4.78 6.60 -21.12
CA ILE A 6 5.19 8.03 -21.13
C ILE A 6 6.43 8.39 -20.29
N THR A 7 7.53 8.58 -21.03
CA THR A 7 8.60 9.53 -20.74
C THR A 7 8.02 10.92 -20.42
N ARG A 8 7.97 11.29 -19.14
CA ARG A 8 7.64 12.67 -18.74
C ARG A 8 8.92 13.39 -18.32
N THR A 9 9.32 14.37 -19.10
CA THR A 9 10.16 15.49 -18.65
C THR A 9 9.25 16.68 -18.41
N ALA A 10 9.37 17.33 -17.24
CA ALA A 10 8.88 18.69 -17.02
C ALA A 10 9.56 19.25 -15.78
N ALA A 11 10.52 20.16 -16.00
CA ALA A 11 11.07 21.04 -15.00
C ALA A 11 10.14 22.24 -14.82
N ALA A 12 9.96 22.70 -13.59
CA ALA A 12 9.43 24.04 -13.31
C ALA A 12 10.09 24.57 -12.04
N ALA A 13 11.14 25.37 -12.22
CA ALA A 13 11.66 26.26 -11.19
C ALA A 13 10.94 27.62 -11.35
N VAL A 14 10.21 28.04 -10.32
CA VAL A 14 9.67 29.40 -10.23
C VAL A 14 10.55 30.19 -9.26
N THR A 15 11.44 31.01 -9.82
CA THR A 15 12.13 32.08 -9.08
C THR A 15 11.29 33.34 -9.17
N THR A 16 10.78 33.82 -8.02
CA THR A 16 10.25 35.18 -7.90
C THR A 16 11.22 36.02 -7.06
N LEU A 17 11.71 37.08 -7.70
CA LEU A 17 12.56 38.12 -7.14
C LEU A 17 11.64 39.22 -6.58
N GLY A 18 11.70 39.49 -5.28
CA GLY A 18 10.98 40.59 -4.65
C GLY A 18 11.95 41.57 -4.01
N LEU A 19 12.13 42.74 -4.62
CA LEU A 19 12.77 43.90 -4.00
C LEU A 19 11.78 44.58 -3.04
N GLY A 20 12.21 44.78 -1.79
CA GLY A 20 11.49 45.59 -0.79
C GLY A 20 12.45 46.49 -0.03
N LEU A 21 12.23 47.79 -0.13
CA LEU A 21 12.98 48.88 0.51
C LEU A 21 12.78 48.88 2.03
N GLY A 22 13.87 49.14 2.77
CA GLY A 22 13.92 49.12 4.22
C GLY A 22 13.52 50.43 4.90
N ILE A 23 13.05 50.28 6.15
CA ILE A 23 12.99 51.34 7.17
C ILE A 23 13.61 50.73 8.43
N SER A 24 14.71 51.33 8.93
CA SER A 24 15.44 50.84 10.10
C SER A 24 14.94 51.53 11.37
N VAL A 25 14.41 50.75 12.31
CA VAL A 25 14.22 51.15 13.72
C VAL A 25 15.25 50.38 14.56
N ALA A 26 16.07 51.11 15.32
CA ALA A 26 17.07 50.54 16.19
C ALA A 26 16.39 49.96 17.46
N ALA A 27 16.29 48.64 17.53
CA ALA A 27 15.91 47.92 18.74
C ALA A 27 17.17 47.47 19.48
N THR A 28 17.24 47.75 20.78
CA THR A 28 18.26 47.26 21.71
C THR A 28 18.24 45.73 21.76
N ALA A 29 19.37 45.11 21.39
CA ALA A 29 19.51 43.67 21.23
C ALA A 29 19.46 42.92 22.57
N ALA A 30 18.53 41.96 22.67
CA ALA A 30 18.58 40.87 23.63
C ALA A 30 19.79 39.95 23.32
N PRO A 31 20.36 39.23 24.30
CA PRO A 31 21.43 38.27 24.06
C PRO A 31 21.00 37.25 22.98
N PRO A 32 21.91 36.86 22.06
CA PRO A 32 21.57 35.95 20.98
C PRO A 32 21.09 34.63 21.57
N THR A 33 19.80 34.34 21.38
CA THR A 33 19.28 32.98 21.52
C THR A 33 20.05 32.12 20.52
N PRO A 34 20.53 30.92 20.88
CA PRO A 34 21.20 30.07 19.91
C PRO A 34 20.23 29.81 18.76
N THR A 35 20.56 30.36 17.59
CA THR A 35 19.84 30.07 16.35
C THR A 35 19.88 28.55 16.19
N PRO A 36 18.74 27.84 16.11
CA PRO A 36 18.77 26.43 15.78
C PRO A 36 19.51 26.30 14.45
N THR A 37 20.64 25.61 14.45
CA THR A 37 21.35 25.24 13.23
C THR A 37 20.31 24.60 12.31
N PRO A 38 20.11 25.08 11.06
CA PRO A 38 19.20 24.42 10.16
C PRO A 38 19.69 22.99 10.00
N VAL A 39 18.94 22.04 10.56
CA VAL A 39 19.16 20.63 10.29
C VAL A 39 18.95 20.51 8.80
N ALA A 40 20.01 20.20 8.05
CA ALA A 40 19.90 20.02 6.61
C ALA A 40 18.75 19.04 6.36
N SER A 41 17.66 19.52 5.74
CA SER A 41 16.59 18.64 5.28
C SER A 41 17.26 17.61 4.39
N ALA A 42 17.06 16.32 4.70
CA ALA A 42 17.48 15.29 3.78
C ALA A 42 16.76 15.55 2.45
N THR A 43 17.52 15.71 1.38
CA THR A 43 16.98 15.91 0.02
C THR A 43 17.26 14.67 -0.79
N VAL A 44 16.30 14.26 -1.63
CA VAL A 44 16.50 13.26 -2.68
C VAL A 44 16.74 13.94 -4.02
N ASP A 45 17.35 13.22 -4.95
CA ASP A 45 17.44 13.65 -6.34
C ASP A 45 16.06 13.92 -6.93
N ALA A 46 15.96 14.92 -7.81
CA ALA A 46 14.69 15.32 -8.44
C ALA A 46 14.00 14.16 -9.19
N ALA A 47 14.78 13.22 -9.74
CA ALA A 47 14.24 12.01 -10.36
C ALA A 47 13.55 11.11 -9.33
N VAL A 48 14.20 10.85 -8.18
CA VAL A 48 13.61 10.06 -7.09
C VAL A 48 12.39 10.75 -6.51
N ALA A 49 12.45 12.07 -6.31
CA ALA A 49 11.30 12.85 -5.84
C ALA A 49 10.09 12.68 -6.77
N LYS A 50 10.32 12.71 -8.08
CA LYS A 50 9.28 12.53 -9.09
C LYS A 50 8.69 11.12 -9.09
N GLU A 51 9.54 10.10 -8.98
CA GLU A 51 9.04 8.73 -8.93
C GLU A 51 8.25 8.48 -7.63
N LEU A 52 8.67 9.05 -6.49
CA LEU A 52 7.89 8.98 -5.24
C LEU A 52 6.53 9.67 -5.32
N THR A 53 6.42 10.80 -6.01
CA THR A 53 5.10 11.45 -6.22
C THR A 53 4.22 10.64 -7.15
N TYR A 54 4.79 9.99 -8.17
CA TYR A 54 4.04 9.10 -9.04
C TYR A 54 3.56 7.84 -8.30
N MET A 55 4.44 7.17 -7.52
CA MET A 55 4.06 6.05 -6.65
C MET A 55 2.94 6.43 -5.69
N ARG A 56 3.01 7.63 -5.09
CA ARG A 56 1.93 8.14 -4.22
C ARG A 56 0.58 8.15 -4.92
N GLU A 57 0.52 8.51 -6.20
CA GLU A 57 -0.73 8.52 -6.95
C GLU A 57 -1.13 7.14 -7.48
N GLN A 58 -0.17 6.27 -7.81
CA GLN A 58 -0.42 4.89 -8.22
C GLN A 58 -1.07 4.07 -7.10
N GLU A 59 -0.52 4.15 -5.88
CA GLU A 59 -1.08 3.50 -4.68
C GLU A 59 -2.49 4.03 -4.37
N ARG A 60 -2.70 5.33 -4.59
CA ARG A 60 -4.02 5.95 -4.45
C ARG A 60 -5.00 5.41 -5.48
N LEU A 61 -4.57 5.27 -6.74
CA LEU A 61 -5.39 4.72 -7.81
C LEU A 61 -5.80 3.29 -7.50
N ALA A 62 -4.85 2.45 -7.08
CA ALA A 62 -5.10 1.07 -6.70
C ALA A 62 -6.14 0.99 -5.59
N ARG A 63 -5.93 1.74 -4.49
CA ARG A 63 -6.89 1.86 -3.39
C ARG A 63 -8.28 2.27 -3.86
N ASP A 64 -8.37 3.39 -4.59
CA ASP A 64 -9.63 3.99 -5.01
C ASP A 64 -10.40 3.06 -5.97
N LEU A 65 -9.68 2.38 -6.87
CA LEU A 65 -10.25 1.41 -7.80
C LEU A 65 -10.78 0.19 -7.05
N TYR A 66 -10.01 -0.37 -6.13
CA TYR A 66 -10.41 -1.56 -5.37
C TYR A 66 -11.59 -1.26 -4.45
N GLN A 67 -11.66 -0.08 -3.84
CA GLN A 67 -12.83 0.35 -3.09
C GLN A 67 -14.07 0.51 -3.99
N ALA A 68 -13.91 1.03 -5.21
CA ALA A 68 -15.02 1.13 -6.16
C ALA A 68 -15.51 -0.26 -6.60
N ILE A 69 -14.60 -1.19 -6.90
CA ILE A 69 -14.93 -2.55 -7.29
C ILE A 69 -15.60 -3.32 -6.14
N ALA A 70 -15.11 -3.17 -4.91
CA ALA A 70 -15.73 -3.79 -3.74
C ALA A 70 -17.20 -3.37 -3.57
N LYS A 71 -17.54 -2.11 -3.91
CA LYS A 71 -18.93 -1.61 -3.92
C LYS A 71 -19.76 -2.18 -5.07
N LEU A 72 -19.16 -2.50 -6.22
CA LEU A 72 -19.86 -3.13 -7.34
C LEU A 72 -20.23 -4.59 -7.05
N TYR A 73 -19.43 -5.29 -6.24
CA TYR A 73 -19.60 -6.72 -5.96
C TYR A 73 -19.57 -7.02 -4.45
N PRO A 74 -20.53 -6.51 -3.66
CA PRO A 74 -20.48 -6.52 -2.19
C PRO A 74 -20.35 -7.92 -1.57
N ASP A 75 -20.92 -8.94 -2.21
CA ASP A 75 -20.95 -10.30 -1.68
C ASP A 75 -19.70 -11.12 -2.03
N ASN A 76 -18.98 -10.74 -3.10
CA ASN A 76 -17.98 -11.61 -3.73
C ASN A 76 -16.59 -10.96 -3.89
N ALA A 77 -16.45 -9.66 -3.65
CA ALA A 77 -15.19 -8.91 -3.81
C ALA A 77 -14.41 -8.69 -2.51
N THR A 78 -14.45 -9.66 -1.57
CA THR A 78 -13.72 -9.54 -0.29
C THR A 78 -12.21 -9.30 -0.48
N ALA A 79 -11.61 -9.86 -1.54
CA ALA A 79 -10.21 -9.63 -1.88
C ALA A 79 -9.92 -8.14 -2.13
N PHE A 80 -10.78 -7.44 -2.88
CA PHE A 80 -10.63 -6.01 -3.13
C PHE A 80 -10.70 -5.18 -1.85
N THR A 81 -11.62 -5.50 -0.92
CA THR A 81 -11.69 -4.81 0.38
C THR A 81 -10.40 -4.98 1.20
N ARG A 82 -9.84 -6.20 1.22
CA ARG A 82 -8.62 -6.49 1.97
C ARG A 82 -7.40 -5.81 1.36
N ILE A 83 -7.27 -5.89 0.03
CA ILE A 83 -6.15 -5.33 -0.71
C ILE A 83 -6.21 -3.79 -0.68
N ALA A 84 -7.40 -3.18 -0.82
CA ALA A 84 -7.55 -1.73 -0.65
C ALA A 84 -7.08 -1.21 0.73
N THR A 85 -7.25 -2.02 1.79
CA THR A 85 -6.70 -1.69 3.12
C THR A 85 -5.16 -1.76 3.13
N SER A 86 -4.56 -2.61 2.30
CA SER A 86 -3.11 -2.64 2.09
C SER A 86 -2.62 -1.44 1.30
N GLU A 87 -3.29 -1.09 0.20
CA GLU A 87 -2.92 0.09 -0.61
C GLU A 87 -3.03 1.38 0.20
N GLN A 88 -3.97 1.46 1.15
CA GLN A 88 -4.00 2.60 2.08
C GLN A 88 -2.71 2.72 2.91
N ARG A 89 -2.14 1.60 3.37
CA ARG A 89 -0.87 1.60 4.12
C ARG A 89 0.32 1.90 3.22
N HIS A 90 0.32 1.41 1.99
CA HIS A 90 1.35 1.76 1.01
C HIS A 90 1.32 3.26 0.71
N PHE A 91 0.13 3.78 0.37
CA PHE A 91 -0.13 5.20 0.18
C PHE A 91 0.43 6.01 1.35
N GLU A 92 0.03 5.70 2.59
CA GLU A 92 0.54 6.37 3.81
C GLU A 92 2.06 6.30 3.95
N SER A 93 2.67 5.15 3.67
CA SER A 93 4.12 4.96 3.76
C SER A 93 4.88 5.85 2.78
N VAL A 94 4.40 5.98 1.54
CA VAL A 94 4.96 6.93 0.56
C VAL A 94 4.73 8.37 1.00
N GLY A 95 3.55 8.69 1.55
CA GLY A 95 3.24 10.03 2.08
C GLY A 95 4.18 10.47 3.21
N LEU A 96 4.61 9.53 4.06
CA LEU A 96 5.63 9.80 5.08
C LEU A 96 6.99 10.13 4.45
N LEU A 97 7.38 9.46 3.36
CA LEU A 97 8.60 9.81 2.61
C LEU A 97 8.48 11.21 2.00
N LEU A 98 7.35 11.54 1.35
CA LEU A 98 7.14 12.87 0.76
C LEU A 98 7.29 13.96 1.83
N THR A 99 6.66 13.76 2.99
CA THR A 99 6.77 14.68 4.14
C THR A 99 8.22 14.81 4.61
N ARG A 100 8.92 13.69 4.78
CA ARG A 100 10.31 13.66 5.29
C ARG A 100 11.28 14.40 4.37
N TYR A 101 11.11 14.26 3.06
CA TYR A 101 11.97 14.86 2.04
C TYR A 101 11.48 16.24 1.56
N GLY A 102 10.42 16.79 2.17
CA GLY A 102 9.87 18.10 1.82
C GLY A 102 9.27 18.16 0.41
N ILE A 103 8.78 17.03 -0.11
CA ILE A 103 8.18 16.91 -1.43
C ILE A 103 6.68 17.21 -1.33
N ALA A 104 6.15 18.02 -2.24
CA ALA A 104 4.71 18.31 -2.29
C ALA A 104 3.89 17.04 -2.58
N ASP A 105 2.83 16.80 -1.81
CA ASP A 105 1.93 15.66 -2.00
C ASP A 105 0.95 15.92 -3.16
N PRO A 106 1.05 15.18 -4.29
CA PRO A 106 0.15 15.37 -5.43
C PRO A 106 -1.30 14.95 -5.12
N ALA A 107 -1.50 14.12 -4.10
CA ALA A 107 -2.83 13.66 -3.70
C ALA A 107 -3.60 14.67 -2.83
N ALA A 108 -2.97 15.77 -2.43
CA ALA A 108 -3.63 16.80 -1.65
C ALA A 108 -4.82 17.39 -2.43
N ASN A 109 -5.99 17.45 -1.80
CA ASN A 109 -7.20 18.13 -2.31
C ASN A 109 -7.84 17.54 -3.58
N SER A 110 -7.64 16.24 -3.87
CA SER A 110 -8.26 15.59 -5.04
C SER A 110 -9.30 14.54 -4.63
N SER A 111 -10.39 14.43 -5.39
CA SER A 111 -11.41 13.39 -5.23
C SER A 111 -10.96 12.05 -5.82
N ALA A 112 -11.49 10.94 -5.30
CA ALA A 112 -11.23 9.60 -5.85
C ALA A 112 -11.54 9.54 -7.36
N GLY A 113 -10.69 8.85 -8.11
CA GLY A 113 -10.80 8.79 -9.58
C GLY A 113 -10.27 10.01 -10.33
N THR A 114 -9.65 10.98 -9.63
CA THR A 114 -8.93 12.11 -10.24
C THR A 114 -7.55 12.25 -9.58
N TYR A 115 -6.53 12.31 -10.42
CA TYR A 115 -5.12 12.31 -10.05
C TYR A 115 -4.40 13.45 -10.78
N ALA A 116 -3.31 13.96 -10.21
CA ALA A 116 -2.47 14.98 -10.84
C ALA A 116 -1.86 14.44 -12.14
N ASP A 117 -1.55 13.14 -12.19
CA ASP A 117 -1.26 12.46 -13.44
C ASP A 117 -2.54 12.15 -14.25
N ALA A 118 -2.68 12.81 -15.41
CA ALA A 118 -3.78 12.60 -16.34
C ALA A 118 -3.84 11.17 -16.91
N ASP A 119 -2.70 10.47 -17.01
CA ASP A 119 -2.68 9.08 -17.45
C ASP A 119 -3.22 8.13 -16.38
N LEU A 120 -2.93 8.37 -15.09
CA LEU A 120 -3.56 7.63 -13.99
C LEU A 120 -5.08 7.88 -13.96
N THR A 121 -5.53 9.10 -14.26
CA THR A 121 -6.97 9.40 -14.37
C THR A 121 -7.63 8.59 -15.48
N ARG A 122 -6.99 8.49 -16.65
CA ARG A 122 -7.48 7.64 -17.76
C ARG A 122 -7.47 6.16 -17.39
N LEU A 123 -6.36 5.69 -16.81
CA LEU A 123 -6.20 4.30 -16.40
C LEU A 123 -7.30 3.87 -15.42
N TYR A 124 -7.58 4.70 -14.40
CA TYR A 124 -8.67 4.43 -13.46
C TYR A 124 -10.01 4.29 -14.17
N ALA A 125 -10.35 5.23 -15.06
CA ALA A 125 -11.61 5.21 -15.79
C ALA A 125 -11.75 3.96 -16.66
N ASP A 126 -10.71 3.60 -17.40
CA ASP A 126 -10.68 2.43 -18.28
C ASP A 126 -10.80 1.11 -17.50
N LEU A 127 -10.05 0.99 -16.40
CA LEU A 127 -10.10 -0.19 -15.54
C LEU A 127 -11.44 -0.34 -14.83
N LEU A 128 -12.00 0.76 -14.32
CA LEU A 128 -13.32 0.72 -13.69
C LEU A 128 -14.42 0.38 -14.71
N ALA A 129 -14.31 0.88 -15.96
CA ALA A 129 -15.24 0.53 -17.02
C ALA A 129 -15.19 -0.98 -17.33
N LYS A 130 -13.99 -1.57 -17.45
CA LYS A 130 -13.82 -3.02 -17.62
C LYS A 130 -14.36 -3.81 -16.44
N ALA A 131 -14.05 -3.39 -15.22
CA ALA A 131 -14.46 -4.08 -13.99
C ALA A 131 -15.99 -4.16 -13.81
N LYS A 132 -16.76 -3.27 -14.43
CA LYS A 132 -18.23 -3.32 -14.44
C LYS A 132 -18.81 -4.45 -15.30
N GLY A 133 -18.02 -5.02 -16.21
CA GLY A 133 -18.47 -6.10 -17.10
C GLY A 133 -18.72 -7.42 -16.37
N SER A 134 -17.77 -7.82 -15.51
CA SER A 134 -17.88 -9.01 -14.68
C SER A 134 -16.88 -8.99 -13.52
N LEU A 135 -17.10 -9.85 -12.52
CA LEU A 135 -16.16 -10.02 -11.41
C LEU A 135 -14.80 -10.55 -11.91
N THR A 136 -14.77 -11.38 -12.95
CA THR A 136 -13.53 -11.85 -13.58
C THR A 136 -12.78 -10.70 -14.25
N ASP A 137 -13.48 -9.81 -14.96
CA ASP A 137 -12.86 -8.61 -15.55
C ASP A 137 -12.33 -7.67 -14.46
N ALA A 138 -13.03 -7.59 -13.32
CA ALA A 138 -12.56 -6.84 -12.17
C ALA A 138 -11.24 -7.43 -11.62
N TYR A 139 -11.12 -8.76 -11.47
CA TYR A 139 -9.85 -9.38 -11.09
C TYR A 139 -8.75 -9.12 -12.12
N GLY A 140 -9.07 -9.12 -13.42
CA GLY A 140 -8.16 -8.71 -14.49
C GLY A 140 -7.68 -7.26 -14.36
N ALA A 141 -8.55 -6.35 -13.91
CA ALA A 141 -8.15 -4.98 -13.59
C ALA A 141 -7.15 -4.93 -12.43
N GLY A 142 -7.36 -5.73 -11.38
CA GLY A 142 -6.38 -5.89 -10.28
C GLY A 142 -5.03 -6.41 -10.78
N VAL A 143 -5.00 -7.47 -11.58
CA VAL A 143 -3.75 -7.99 -12.20
C VAL A 143 -3.02 -6.90 -12.98
N THR A 144 -3.75 -6.06 -13.72
CA THR A 144 -3.17 -4.97 -14.51
C THR A 144 -2.47 -3.96 -13.61
N VAL A 145 -3.15 -3.48 -12.56
CA VAL A 145 -2.59 -2.52 -11.60
C VAL A 145 -1.34 -3.07 -10.93
N GLU A 146 -1.41 -4.27 -10.35
CA GLU A 146 -0.29 -4.84 -9.60
C GLU A 146 0.92 -5.16 -10.49
N THR A 147 0.69 -5.54 -11.74
CA THR A 147 1.79 -5.77 -12.70
C THR A 147 2.51 -4.47 -13.02
N THR A 148 1.78 -3.37 -13.22
CA THR A 148 2.36 -2.05 -13.47
C THR A 148 3.12 -1.55 -12.23
N ASP A 149 2.51 -1.64 -11.06
CA ASP A 149 3.11 -1.22 -9.79
C ASP A 149 4.44 -1.97 -9.50
N ILE A 150 4.47 -3.29 -9.66
CA ILE A 150 5.70 -4.10 -9.55
C ILE A 150 6.78 -3.66 -10.53
N ALA A 151 6.41 -3.31 -11.76
CA ALA A 151 7.37 -2.89 -12.78
C ALA A 151 8.01 -1.55 -12.41
N ASP A 152 7.19 -0.58 -11.99
CA ASP A 152 7.63 0.75 -11.62
C ASP A 152 8.47 0.72 -10.32
N LEU A 153 8.06 -0.08 -9.32
CA LEU A 153 8.83 -0.31 -8.09
C LEU A 153 10.21 -0.93 -8.36
N LYS A 154 10.29 -1.89 -9.28
CA LYS A 154 11.58 -2.48 -9.69
C LYS A 154 12.47 -1.46 -10.41
N GLU A 155 11.88 -0.58 -11.21
CA GLU A 155 12.63 0.48 -11.91
C GLU A 155 13.26 1.45 -10.92
N ILE A 156 12.48 1.99 -9.98
CA ILE A 156 13.02 2.92 -8.97
C ILE A 156 14.06 2.23 -8.07
N LEU A 157 13.81 1.00 -7.62
CA LEU A 157 14.75 0.24 -6.77
C LEU A 157 16.08 -0.08 -7.47
N ALA A 158 16.13 -0.03 -8.80
CA ALA A 158 17.38 -0.17 -9.56
C ALA A 158 18.25 1.11 -9.55
N THR A 159 17.74 2.22 -9.01
CA THR A 159 18.49 3.48 -8.90
C THR A 159 19.57 3.38 -7.83
N SER A 160 20.82 3.63 -8.22
CA SER A 160 21.94 3.68 -7.28
C SER A 160 21.83 4.85 -6.32
N GLY A 161 22.19 4.63 -5.05
CA GLY A 161 22.27 5.71 -4.05
C GLY A 161 20.92 6.14 -3.45
N LEU A 162 19.87 5.33 -3.61
CA LEU A 162 18.61 5.56 -2.90
C LEU A 162 18.86 5.62 -1.37
N PRO A 163 18.25 6.59 -0.66
CA PRO A 163 18.28 6.59 0.79
C PRO A 163 17.74 5.29 1.38
N ALA A 164 18.31 4.85 2.51
CA ALA A 164 17.98 3.56 3.10
C ALA A 164 16.50 3.42 3.49
N ASP A 165 15.86 4.51 3.93
CA ASP A 165 14.44 4.52 4.27
C ASP A 165 13.53 4.43 3.03
N VAL A 166 13.90 5.10 1.93
CA VAL A 166 13.24 4.97 0.63
C VAL A 166 13.34 3.53 0.14
N THR A 167 14.54 2.95 0.11
CA THR A 167 14.76 1.55 -0.29
C THR A 167 13.92 0.58 0.55
N GLN A 168 13.86 0.80 1.86
CA GLN A 168 13.09 -0.05 2.77
C GLN A 168 11.59 0.01 2.49
N VAL A 169 11.02 1.21 2.32
CA VAL A 169 9.60 1.38 2.01
C VAL A 169 9.26 0.73 0.66
N LEU A 170 10.02 1.04 -0.39
CA LEU A 170 9.73 0.53 -1.74
C LEU A 170 9.90 -0.99 -1.84
N THR A 171 10.84 -1.58 -1.09
CA THR A 171 10.98 -3.04 -1.00
C THR A 171 9.76 -3.69 -0.35
N ASN A 172 9.19 -3.06 0.68
CA ASN A 172 7.97 -3.57 1.33
C ASN A 172 6.74 -3.44 0.42
N LEU A 173 6.61 -2.32 -0.29
CA LEU A 173 5.58 -2.14 -1.32
C LEU A 173 5.69 -3.24 -2.37
N LEU A 174 6.89 -3.46 -2.93
CA LEU A 174 7.13 -4.49 -3.95
C LEU A 174 6.70 -5.89 -3.48
N ALA A 175 6.99 -6.24 -2.23
CA ALA A 175 6.54 -7.50 -1.65
C ALA A 175 5.01 -7.53 -1.47
N GLY A 176 4.39 -6.41 -1.10
CA GLY A 176 2.93 -6.23 -1.06
C GLY A 176 2.29 -6.50 -2.42
N SER A 177 2.70 -5.75 -3.44
CA SER A 177 2.15 -5.82 -4.80
C SER A 177 2.34 -7.20 -5.43
N GLN A 178 3.44 -7.90 -5.14
CA GLN A 178 3.63 -9.30 -5.55
C GLN A 178 2.60 -10.25 -4.93
N ASN A 179 2.27 -10.06 -3.64
CA ASN A 179 1.24 -10.85 -2.99
C ASN A 179 -0.16 -10.53 -3.53
N HIS A 180 -0.43 -9.27 -3.85
CA HIS A 180 -1.69 -8.85 -4.47
C HIS A 180 -1.84 -9.42 -5.87
N LEU A 181 -0.79 -9.36 -6.69
CA LEU A 181 -0.77 -9.95 -8.03
C LEU A 181 -1.05 -11.46 -7.96
N ALA A 182 -0.39 -12.17 -7.04
CA ALA A 182 -0.63 -13.60 -6.84
C ALA A 182 -2.09 -13.88 -6.44
N ALA A 183 -2.66 -13.04 -5.58
CA ALA A 183 -4.05 -13.16 -5.15
C ALA A 183 -5.03 -12.92 -6.32
N PHE A 184 -4.88 -11.85 -7.09
CA PHE A 184 -5.74 -11.57 -8.24
C PHE A 184 -5.59 -12.60 -9.35
N THR A 185 -4.37 -13.05 -9.64
CA THR A 185 -4.12 -14.12 -10.63
C THR A 185 -4.82 -15.41 -10.22
N ALA A 186 -4.74 -15.79 -8.95
CA ALA A 186 -5.45 -16.95 -8.44
C ALA A 186 -6.98 -16.82 -8.59
N LEU A 187 -7.52 -15.63 -8.37
CA LEU A 187 -8.95 -15.35 -8.53
C LEU A 187 -9.40 -15.36 -10.00
N VAL A 188 -8.57 -14.87 -10.93
CA VAL A 188 -8.78 -15.01 -12.38
C VAL A 188 -8.86 -16.49 -12.77
N ASP A 189 -8.01 -17.34 -12.19
CA ASP A 189 -8.04 -18.80 -12.40
C ASP A 189 -9.23 -19.51 -11.71
N GLY A 190 -10.13 -18.77 -11.04
CA GLY A 190 -11.27 -19.32 -10.31
C GLY A 190 -10.92 -19.99 -8.98
N LYS A 191 -9.72 -19.75 -8.44
CA LYS A 191 -9.32 -20.28 -7.13
C LYS A 191 -9.96 -19.45 -6.02
N THR A 192 -10.36 -20.11 -4.94
CA THR A 192 -10.84 -19.43 -3.73
C THR A 192 -9.65 -19.06 -2.85
N LEU A 193 -9.51 -17.77 -2.53
CA LEU A 193 -8.56 -17.34 -1.50
C LEU A 193 -9.07 -17.81 -0.14
N GLY A 194 -8.22 -18.53 0.60
CA GLY A 194 -8.55 -18.98 1.95
C GLY A 194 -8.91 -17.80 2.86
N ALA A 195 -9.79 -18.03 3.83
CA ALA A 195 -9.83 -17.16 5.00
C ALA A 195 -8.44 -17.18 5.66
N ALA A 196 -8.04 -16.09 6.30
CA ALA A 196 -6.74 -15.94 6.97
C ALA A 196 -6.63 -16.81 8.25
N ASP A 197 -7.04 -18.08 8.19
CA ASP A 197 -6.98 -19.08 9.25
C ASP A 197 -5.69 -19.94 9.21
N GLY A 198 -4.71 -19.53 8.39
CA GLY A 198 -3.46 -20.25 8.22
C GLY A 198 -3.55 -21.43 7.26
N THR A 199 -4.69 -21.68 6.61
CA THR A 199 -4.75 -22.61 5.49
C THR A 199 -4.64 -21.85 4.18
N GLY A 200 -3.48 -21.97 3.53
CA GLY A 200 -3.19 -21.36 2.24
C GLY A 200 -4.21 -21.69 1.15
N MET A 201 -4.01 -21.10 -0.04
CA MET A 201 -4.85 -21.22 -1.24
C MET A 201 -5.53 -22.59 -1.35
N ARG A 202 -6.83 -22.65 -1.05
CA ARG A 202 -7.63 -23.87 -1.20
C ARG A 202 -8.17 -23.90 -2.62
N ASN A 203 -7.78 -24.91 -3.39
CA ASN A 203 -8.36 -25.17 -4.71
C ASN A 203 -9.88 -25.38 -4.55
N GLY A 204 -10.64 -24.67 -5.38
CA GLY A 204 -12.06 -24.40 -5.19
C GLY A 204 -12.92 -25.61 -4.86
N ARG A 205 -13.72 -25.47 -3.79
CA ARG A 205 -15.01 -26.15 -3.73
C ARG A 205 -16.06 -25.13 -4.12
N ARG A 206 -16.60 -25.31 -5.33
CA ARG A 206 -17.82 -24.65 -5.81
C ARG A 206 -18.88 -24.72 -4.72
N TRP A 207 -19.24 -23.57 -4.15
CA TRP A 207 -20.38 -23.48 -3.25
C TRP A 207 -21.64 -23.69 -4.09
N SER A 208 -22.08 -24.94 -4.21
CA SER A 208 -23.39 -25.28 -4.77
C SER A 208 -24.42 -24.98 -3.69
N SER A 209 -25.24 -23.96 -3.89
CA SER A 209 -26.44 -23.71 -3.11
C SER A 209 -27.52 -24.73 -3.49
N ASP A 210 -27.28 -25.99 -3.19
CA ASP A 210 -28.30 -27.04 -3.13
C ASP A 210 -27.83 -28.10 -2.13
N ALA A 211 -28.31 -27.96 -0.89
CA ALA A 211 -28.27 -29.00 0.10
C ALA A 211 -29.49 -28.83 1.00
N THR A 212 -30.66 -29.02 0.40
CA THR A 212 -31.82 -29.51 1.13
C THR A 212 -31.53 -30.97 1.45
N THR A 213 -31.03 -31.29 2.65
CA THR A 213 -31.26 -32.53 3.43
C THR A 213 -30.42 -32.48 4.71
N GLY A 214 -31.06 -32.79 5.84
CA GLY A 214 -30.58 -32.51 7.19
C GLY A 214 -29.38 -33.31 7.69
N GLY A 215 -28.84 -32.85 8.82
CA GLY A 215 -27.80 -33.53 9.58
C GLY A 215 -27.25 -32.65 10.69
N THR A 216 -27.88 -32.69 11.86
CA THR A 216 -27.34 -32.16 13.12
C THR A 216 -26.04 -32.90 13.46
N GLY A 217 -24.89 -32.22 13.34
CA GLY A 217 -23.57 -32.77 13.65
C GLY A 217 -22.81 -31.86 14.60
N THR A 218 -22.81 -32.23 15.87
CA THR A 218 -22.09 -31.61 16.98
C THR A 218 -20.57 -31.68 16.75
N TRP A 219 -19.86 -30.56 16.89
CA TRP A 219 -18.40 -30.49 16.76
C TRP A 219 -17.71 -31.05 18.01
N THR A 220 -17.30 -32.32 17.97
CA THR A 220 -16.40 -32.91 18.97
C THR A 220 -14.95 -32.72 18.55
N ARG A 221 -14.16 -32.02 19.38
CA ARG A 221 -12.72 -31.76 19.18
C ARG A 221 -11.91 -33.04 19.42
N GLY A 222 -11.53 -33.73 18.34
CA GLY A 222 -10.69 -34.92 18.39
C GLY A 222 -9.20 -34.59 18.54
N ALA A 223 -8.59 -35.11 19.60
CA ALA A 223 -7.15 -35.13 19.83
C ALA A 223 -6.47 -36.11 18.87
N GLY A 224 -5.48 -35.63 18.10
CA GLY A 224 -4.63 -36.45 17.25
C GLY A 224 -3.19 -36.41 17.76
N ALA A 225 -2.73 -37.55 18.26
CA ALA A 225 -1.34 -37.78 18.65
C ALA A 225 -0.44 -37.90 17.41
N GLY A 226 0.64 -37.12 17.37
CA GLY A 226 1.69 -37.22 16.36
C GLY A 226 3.05 -37.08 17.05
N ALA A 227 3.79 -38.18 17.11
CA ALA A 227 5.14 -38.25 17.66
C ALA A 227 6.17 -37.78 16.61
N GLY A 228 7.03 -36.84 16.99
CA GLY A 228 8.21 -36.41 16.24
C GLY A 228 9.30 -35.96 17.22
N PRO A 229 10.61 -36.17 16.93
CA PRO A 229 11.66 -35.95 17.90
C PRO A 229 11.99 -34.45 17.95
N ALA A 230 11.58 -33.78 19.03
CA ALA A 230 11.97 -32.40 19.31
C ALA A 230 13.03 -32.39 20.41
N ASN A 231 14.29 -32.18 20.01
CA ASN A 231 15.33 -31.67 20.90
C ASN A 231 15.07 -30.17 21.07
N GLY A 232 14.60 -29.77 22.26
CA GLY A 232 14.34 -28.36 22.58
C GLY A 232 13.87 -28.22 24.02
N GLN A 233 14.77 -27.81 24.90
CA GLN A 233 14.54 -27.63 26.33
C GLN A 233 13.46 -26.55 26.58
N GLY A 234 12.28 -26.99 27.01
CA GLY A 234 11.20 -26.11 27.47
C GLY A 234 11.30 -25.83 28.96
N TYR A 235 11.47 -24.56 29.33
CA TYR A 235 11.19 -24.09 30.69
C TYR A 235 9.68 -24.00 30.90
N GLY A 236 9.15 -24.90 31.71
CA GLY A 236 7.75 -24.88 32.15
C GLY A 236 7.45 -23.70 33.09
N ARG A 237 6.28 -23.08 32.89
CA ARG A 237 5.63 -22.25 33.92
C ARG A 237 4.14 -22.54 33.94
N THR A 238 3.75 -23.57 34.66
CA THR A 238 2.51 -23.57 35.43
C THR A 238 2.72 -22.63 36.61
N GLY A 239 2.00 -21.50 36.61
CA GLY A 239 2.10 -20.50 37.66
C GLY A 239 0.84 -19.66 37.68
N VAL A 240 -0.08 -20.04 38.56
CA VAL A 240 -1.25 -19.25 38.97
C VAL A 240 -0.79 -17.83 39.29
N ARG A 241 -1.41 -16.82 38.65
CA ARG A 241 -1.15 -15.40 38.94
C ARG A 241 -1.86 -15.04 40.26
N PRO A 242 -1.15 -14.55 41.30
CA PRO A 242 -1.80 -14.01 42.49
C PRO A 242 -2.50 -12.68 42.16
N ALA A 243 -3.68 -12.48 42.76
CA ALA A 243 -4.40 -11.22 42.72
C ALA A 243 -3.70 -10.21 43.64
N THR A 244 -2.83 -9.37 43.08
CA THR A 244 -2.42 -8.04 43.59
C THR A 244 -1.35 -7.48 42.65
N CYS A 245 -1.75 -6.61 41.72
CA CYS A 245 -0.81 -5.76 41.00
C CYS A 245 -1.40 -4.34 40.95
N PRO A 246 -0.77 -3.34 41.57
CA PRO A 246 -1.19 -1.95 41.43
C PRO A 246 -0.67 -1.38 40.10
N LEU A 247 -1.47 -0.48 39.54
CA LEU A 247 -1.25 0.20 38.27
C LEU A 247 0.06 1.01 38.25
N ARG A 248 0.82 0.88 37.16
CA ARG A 248 1.41 2.02 36.45
C ARG A 248 1.71 1.67 35.01
#